data_AF-A0A7S0MGV0-F1
#
_entry.id   AF-A0A7S0MGV0-F1
#
_cell.length_a   1.000
_cell.length_b   1.000
_cell.length_c   1.000
_cell.angle_alpha   90.00
_cell.angle_beta   90.00
_cell.angle_gamma   90.00
#
_symmetry.space_group_name_H-M   'P 1'
#
loop_
_entity.id
_entity.type
_entity.pdbx_description
1 polymer ?
#
loop_
_entity_poly.entity_id
_entity_poly.type
_entity_poly.pdbx_seq_one_letter_code
_entity_poly.pdbx_strand_id
1 'polypeptide(L)'
;QEALRVDPDHSRSREGLKLLKAMEKAKTGGNAAFKEGKCNDAIQLYTEALSYDPQNFVYNATVYCNRAAAKMLQKKYSEALEDCNLSLKLNSSYVKAITRRAECLIQVEQYEEAVREIERACQLEPDNREYRQRLKDAKLELKKSQRKNYYKILEVAKDADEGEVKKAYKRAALKYHPDKWANATDEEKESAEKAFKDIGEAYSVLSDPQKKRRYDAGQDIEEIEGGGCGGGCHAEMDPNQIFQMFMNQGAFGGGGGGGPGGGMHFRFQ
;
A
#
# COMPACT_ATOMS: atom_id res chain seq x y z
N GLN A 1 48.65 8.66 1.58
CA GLN A 1 49.76 8.63 0.60
C GLN A 1 50.86 9.64 0.96
N GLU A 2 50.53 10.83 1.46
CA GLU A 2 51.52 11.84 1.85
C GLU A 2 52.42 11.41 3.02
N ALA A 3 51.89 10.72 4.04
CA ALA A 3 52.69 10.22 5.17
C ALA A 3 53.84 9.26 4.75
N LEU A 4 53.60 8.41 3.73
CA LEU A 4 54.62 7.49 3.18
C LEU A 4 55.60 8.15 2.22
N ARG A 5 55.32 9.38 1.76
CA ARG A 5 56.29 10.21 1.02
C ARG A 5 57.33 10.82 1.98
N VAL A 6 56.95 11.05 3.22
CA VAL A 6 57.80 11.66 4.26
C VAL A 6 58.57 10.60 5.05
N ASP A 7 57.93 9.47 5.38
CA ASP A 7 58.57 8.29 5.98
C ASP A 7 58.10 7.02 5.27
N PRO A 8 58.92 6.49 4.33
CA PRO A 8 58.57 5.30 3.59
C PRO A 8 58.41 4.05 4.45
N ASP A 9 59.05 3.95 5.62
CA ASP A 9 59.13 2.77 6.48
C ASP A 9 58.12 2.76 7.63
N HIS A 10 57.28 3.79 7.75
CA HIS A 10 56.26 3.87 8.78
C HIS A 10 55.24 2.70 8.67
N SER A 11 55.40 1.69 9.52
CA SER A 11 54.70 0.39 9.47
C SER A 11 53.18 0.54 9.44
N ARG A 12 52.59 1.36 10.32
CA ARG A 12 51.15 1.63 10.37
C ARG A 12 50.61 2.27 9.09
N SER A 13 51.39 3.15 8.45
CA SER A 13 50.98 3.80 7.20
C SER A 13 51.06 2.84 6.02
N ARG A 14 52.04 1.91 6.02
CA ARG A 14 52.14 0.84 5.02
C ARG A 14 50.97 -0.14 5.13
N GLU A 15 50.65 -0.58 6.34
CA GLU A 15 49.53 -1.48 6.62
C GLU A 15 48.19 -0.83 6.26
N GLY A 16 47.96 0.42 6.67
CA GLY A 16 46.77 1.17 6.30
C GLY A 16 46.63 1.36 4.78
N LEU A 17 47.73 1.60 4.06
CA LEU A 17 47.70 1.69 2.59
C LEU A 17 47.39 0.34 1.93
N LYS A 18 47.92 -0.78 2.44
CA LYS A 18 47.61 -2.12 1.94
C LYS A 18 46.13 -2.44 2.14
N LEU A 19 45.59 -2.16 3.33
CA LEU A 19 44.18 -2.35 3.64
C LEU A 19 43.29 -1.53 2.71
N LEU A 20 43.56 -0.24 2.56
CA LEU A 20 42.81 0.66 1.67
C LEU A 20 42.81 0.16 0.22
N LYS A 21 43.96 -0.32 -0.28
CA LYS A 21 44.05 -0.89 -1.64
C LYS A 21 43.23 -2.16 -1.78
N ALA A 22 43.23 -3.04 -0.78
CA ALA A 22 42.46 -4.27 -0.79
C ALA A 22 40.95 -3.98 -0.76
N MET A 23 40.52 -3.07 0.11
CA MET A 23 39.15 -2.56 0.18
C MET A 23 38.67 -2.01 -1.17
N GLU A 24 39.42 -1.05 -1.73
CA GLU A 24 39.05 -0.43 -3.01
C GLU A 24 39.04 -1.46 -4.14
N LYS A 25 39.99 -2.40 -4.17
CA LYS A 25 40.00 -3.48 -5.17
C LYS A 25 38.76 -4.36 -5.07
N ALA A 26 38.37 -4.79 -3.86
CA ALA A 26 37.18 -5.61 -3.66
C ALA A 26 35.90 -4.85 -4.04
N LYS A 27 35.73 -3.59 -3.60
CA LYS A 27 34.57 -2.76 -3.97
C LYS A 27 34.48 -2.50 -5.47
N THR A 28 35.60 -2.11 -6.10
CA THR A 28 35.63 -1.82 -7.55
C THR A 28 35.43 -3.09 -8.38
N GLY A 29 35.98 -4.22 -7.95
CA GLY A 29 35.70 -5.54 -8.52
C GLY A 29 34.22 -5.89 -8.42
N GLY A 30 33.61 -5.71 -7.25
CA GLY A 30 32.18 -5.93 -7.05
C GLY A 30 31.31 -5.05 -7.96
N ASN A 31 31.68 -3.78 -8.11
CA ASN A 31 31.00 -2.86 -9.04
C ASN A 31 31.13 -3.31 -10.50
N ALA A 32 32.29 -3.83 -10.91
CA ALA A 32 32.51 -4.35 -12.26
C ALA A 32 31.67 -5.61 -12.51
N ALA A 33 31.73 -6.58 -11.59
CA ALA A 33 30.91 -7.80 -11.66
C ALA A 33 29.41 -7.50 -11.70
N PHE A 34 28.95 -6.52 -10.92
CA PHE A 34 27.55 -6.07 -10.93
C PHE A 34 27.15 -5.51 -12.30
N LYS A 35 28.00 -4.67 -12.92
CA LYS A 35 27.75 -4.13 -14.27
C LYS A 35 27.72 -5.22 -15.35
N GLU A 36 28.49 -6.29 -15.16
CA GLU A 36 28.48 -7.47 -16.04
C GLU A 36 27.31 -8.43 -15.76
N GLY A 37 26.44 -8.13 -14.79
CA GLY A 37 25.33 -8.99 -14.39
C GLY A 37 25.74 -10.22 -13.57
N LYS A 38 27.03 -10.37 -13.23
CA LYS A 38 27.57 -11.45 -12.39
C LYS A 38 27.25 -11.17 -10.92
N CYS A 39 25.99 -11.34 -10.56
CA CYS A 39 25.47 -10.92 -9.26
C CYS A 39 26.10 -11.70 -8.10
N ASN A 40 26.36 -13.01 -8.25
CA ASN A 40 27.01 -13.81 -7.21
C ASN A 40 28.43 -13.30 -6.91
N ASP A 41 29.23 -13.09 -7.96
CA ASP A 41 30.60 -12.57 -7.83
C ASP A 41 30.60 -11.17 -7.19
N ALA A 42 29.65 -10.31 -7.59
CA ALA A 42 29.48 -9.00 -6.99
C ALA A 42 29.18 -9.10 -5.49
N ILE A 43 28.25 -9.96 -5.09
CA ILE A 43 27.89 -10.19 -3.68
C ILE A 43 29.10 -10.70 -2.88
N GLN A 44 29.88 -11.63 -3.44
CA GLN A 44 31.09 -12.15 -2.80
C GLN A 44 32.13 -11.04 -2.59
N LEU A 45 32.41 -10.26 -3.63
CA LEU A 45 33.39 -9.16 -3.59
C LEU A 45 32.97 -8.04 -2.64
N TYR A 46 31.68 -7.69 -2.57
CA TYR A 46 31.19 -6.74 -1.57
C TYR A 46 31.27 -7.29 -0.15
N THR A 47 31.03 -8.59 0.03
CA THR A 47 31.17 -9.24 1.34
C THR A 47 32.63 -9.25 1.81
N GLU A 48 33.55 -9.52 0.89
CA GLU A 48 34.99 -9.37 1.14
C GLU A 48 35.34 -7.92 1.50
N ALA A 49 34.83 -6.95 0.73
CA ALA A 49 35.06 -5.52 0.98
C ALA A 49 34.63 -5.07 2.39
N LEU A 50 33.52 -5.60 2.91
CA LEU A 50 33.01 -5.31 4.26
C LEU A 50 33.83 -5.95 5.38
N SER A 51 34.62 -6.99 5.08
CA SER A 51 35.44 -7.70 6.09
C SER A 51 36.73 -6.98 6.46
N TYR A 52 37.22 -6.08 5.60
CA TYR A 52 38.51 -5.42 5.75
C TYR A 52 38.54 -4.37 6.87
N ASP A 53 37.53 -3.49 6.93
CA ASP A 53 37.44 -2.44 7.95
C ASP A 53 35.99 -2.25 8.43
N PRO A 54 35.57 -3.00 9.46
CA PRO A 54 34.23 -2.91 10.01
C PRO A 54 33.88 -1.54 10.62
N GLN A 55 34.88 -0.73 10.99
CA GLN A 55 34.67 0.57 11.65
C GLN A 55 34.52 1.72 10.65
N ASN A 56 34.78 1.49 9.36
CA ASN A 56 34.59 2.51 8.33
C ASN A 56 33.11 2.62 7.93
N PHE A 57 32.31 3.28 8.77
CA PHE A 57 30.86 3.34 8.62
C PHE A 57 30.40 3.96 7.29
N VAL A 58 31.07 5.03 6.82
CA VAL A 58 30.71 5.71 5.57
C VAL A 58 30.96 4.81 4.36
N TYR A 59 32.12 4.14 4.33
CA TYR A 59 32.45 3.17 3.29
C TYR A 59 31.50 1.96 3.34
N ASN A 60 31.31 1.37 4.51
CA ASN A 60 30.47 0.18 4.69
C ASN A 60 29.02 0.45 4.32
N ALA A 61 28.46 1.63 4.63
CA ALA A 61 27.12 2.02 4.17
C ALA A 61 27.01 1.93 2.63
N THR A 62 28.01 2.45 1.92
CA THR A 62 28.05 2.39 0.45
C THR A 62 28.13 0.95 -0.06
N VAL A 63 28.97 0.12 0.56
CA VAL A 63 29.15 -1.28 0.14
C VAL A 63 27.91 -2.13 0.42
N TYR A 64 27.28 -1.98 1.58
CA TYR A 64 25.99 -2.62 1.88
C TYR A 64 24.93 -2.25 0.86
N CYS A 65 24.78 -0.96 0.55
CA CYS A 65 23.83 -0.50 -0.47
C CYS A 65 24.10 -1.13 -1.83
N ASN A 66 25.37 -1.26 -2.26
CA ASN A 66 25.73 -1.92 -3.52
C ASN A 66 25.46 -3.43 -3.50
N ARG A 67 25.71 -4.11 -2.38
CA ARG A 67 25.38 -5.52 -2.21
C ARG A 67 23.87 -5.77 -2.25
N ALA A 68 23.07 -4.87 -1.67
CA ALA A 68 21.62 -4.89 -1.78
C ALA A 68 21.17 -4.86 -3.24
N ALA A 69 21.76 -4.00 -4.07
CA ALA A 69 21.44 -3.94 -5.50
C ALA A 69 21.71 -5.26 -6.24
N ALA A 70 22.85 -5.90 -5.94
CA ALA A 70 23.19 -7.20 -6.53
C ALA A 70 22.18 -8.30 -6.12
N LYS A 71 21.72 -8.29 -4.86
CA LYS A 71 20.67 -9.18 -4.37
C LYS A 71 19.30 -8.88 -4.98
N MET A 72 18.96 -7.60 -5.19
CA MET A 72 17.72 -7.18 -5.88
C MET A 72 17.67 -7.71 -7.32
N LEU A 73 18.79 -7.69 -8.07
CA LEU A 73 18.85 -8.29 -9.41
C LEU A 73 18.58 -9.81 -9.40
N GLN A 74 18.88 -10.48 -8.28
CA GLN A 74 18.55 -11.89 -8.07
C GLN A 74 17.13 -12.11 -7.51
N LYS A 75 16.31 -11.05 -7.39
CA LYS A 75 14.99 -11.05 -6.75
C LYS A 75 15.02 -11.52 -5.28
N LYS A 76 16.16 -11.43 -4.61
CA LYS A 76 16.33 -11.76 -3.19
C LYS A 76 16.00 -10.55 -2.32
N TYR A 77 14.75 -10.12 -2.36
CA TYR A 77 14.32 -8.85 -1.77
C TYR A 77 14.46 -8.81 -0.25
N SER A 78 14.20 -9.93 0.45
CA SER A 78 14.40 -10.01 1.90
C SER A 78 15.87 -9.84 2.31
N GLU A 79 16.80 -10.52 1.62
CA GLU A 79 18.24 -10.38 1.89
C GLU A 79 18.78 -8.99 1.49
N ALA A 80 18.20 -8.36 0.48
CA ALA A 80 18.54 -7.00 0.07
C ALA A 80 18.04 -5.97 1.09
N LEU A 81 16.86 -6.19 1.66
CA LEU A 81 16.27 -5.36 2.71
C LEU A 81 17.16 -5.32 3.96
N GLU A 82 17.74 -6.46 4.35
CA GLU A 82 18.73 -6.52 5.44
C GLU A 82 19.96 -5.64 5.16
N ASP A 83 20.51 -5.71 3.95
CA ASP A 83 21.65 -4.88 3.56
C ASP A 83 21.29 -3.38 3.53
N CYS A 84 20.10 -3.03 3.04
CA CYS A 84 19.59 -1.66 3.12
C CYS A 84 19.45 -1.17 4.57
N ASN A 85 18.95 -2.01 5.47
CA ASN A 85 18.83 -1.68 6.90
C ASN A 85 20.21 -1.47 7.55
N LEU A 86 21.18 -2.34 7.25
CA LEU A 86 22.56 -2.16 7.71
C LEU A 86 23.19 -0.88 7.17
N SER A 87 22.98 -0.60 5.87
CA SER A 87 23.43 0.65 5.26
C SER A 87 22.85 1.88 5.96
N LEU A 88 21.56 1.88 6.25
CA LEU A 88 20.87 3.02 6.88
C LEU A 88 21.15 3.14 8.38
N LYS A 89 21.52 2.05 9.04
CA LYS A 89 22.04 2.07 10.41
C LYS A 89 23.38 2.83 10.48
N LEU A 90 24.22 2.69 9.44
CA LEU A 90 25.52 3.35 9.36
C LEU A 90 25.45 4.78 8.81
N ASN A 91 24.57 5.02 7.85
CA ASN A 91 24.30 6.34 7.31
C ASN A 91 22.80 6.51 7.06
N SER A 92 22.12 7.14 8.02
CA SER A 92 20.67 7.24 8.00
C SER A 92 20.15 8.11 6.86
N SER A 93 20.90 9.11 6.38
CA SER A 93 20.49 10.02 5.29
C SER A 93 20.93 9.52 3.91
N TYR A 94 21.38 8.27 3.78
CA TYR A 94 21.83 7.75 2.50
C TYR A 94 20.67 7.44 1.55
N VAL A 95 20.29 8.43 0.75
CA VAL A 95 19.10 8.40 -0.12
C VAL A 95 19.05 7.17 -1.04
N LYS A 96 20.19 6.74 -1.63
CA LYS A 96 20.23 5.52 -2.46
C LYS A 96 19.84 4.25 -1.70
N ALA A 97 20.18 4.15 -0.42
CA ALA A 97 19.78 3.02 0.40
C ALA A 97 18.31 3.12 0.81
N ILE A 98 17.80 4.33 1.09
CA ILE A 98 16.37 4.59 1.36
C ILE A 98 15.51 4.15 0.17
N THR A 99 15.87 4.57 -1.04
CA THR A 99 15.07 4.28 -2.24
C THR A 99 15.14 2.81 -2.65
N ARG A 100 16.28 2.14 -2.45
CA ARG A 100 16.38 0.67 -2.62
C ARG A 100 15.60 -0.08 -1.55
N ARG A 101 15.61 0.40 -0.30
CA ARG A 101 14.80 -0.16 0.79
C ARG A 101 13.33 -0.12 0.43
N ALA A 102 12.83 1.04 0.00
CA ALA A 102 11.45 1.21 -0.45
C ALA A 102 11.07 0.23 -1.57
N GLU A 103 11.95 0.03 -2.55
CA GLU A 103 11.71 -0.92 -3.64
C GLU A 103 11.64 -2.37 -3.12
N CYS A 104 12.54 -2.75 -2.22
CA CYS A 104 12.48 -4.07 -1.58
C CYS A 104 11.18 -4.25 -0.79
N LEU A 105 10.74 -3.23 -0.05
CA LEU A 105 9.50 -3.24 0.73
C LEU A 105 8.27 -3.43 -0.15
N ILE A 106 8.21 -2.78 -1.32
CA ILE A 106 7.13 -3.01 -2.31
C ILE A 106 7.11 -4.47 -2.77
N GLN A 107 8.28 -5.05 -3.05
CA GLN A 107 8.39 -6.42 -3.54
C GLN A 107 8.06 -7.48 -2.48
N VAL A 108 8.16 -7.15 -1.20
CA VAL A 108 7.70 -7.99 -0.08
C VAL A 108 6.33 -7.57 0.45
N GLU A 109 5.58 -6.78 -0.33
CA GLU A 109 4.20 -6.35 -0.05
C GLU A 109 4.02 -5.53 1.26
N GLN A 110 5.10 -4.91 1.74
CA GLN A 110 5.10 -3.99 2.89
C GLN A 110 4.90 -2.54 2.42
N TYR A 111 3.73 -2.27 1.85
CA TYR A 111 3.44 -1.02 1.13
C TYR A 111 3.43 0.22 2.04
N GLU A 112 2.91 0.12 3.27
CA GLU A 112 2.88 1.23 4.23
C GLU A 112 4.29 1.71 4.58
N GLU A 113 5.21 0.78 4.83
CA GLU A 113 6.60 1.11 5.12
C GLU A 113 7.31 1.66 3.87
N ALA A 114 7.03 1.09 2.69
CA ALA A 114 7.58 1.60 1.44
C ALA A 114 7.20 3.07 1.19
N VAL A 115 5.94 3.45 1.42
CA VAL A 115 5.47 4.83 1.29
C VAL A 115 6.26 5.75 2.24
N ARG A 116 6.42 5.37 3.51
CA ARG A 116 7.18 6.17 4.49
C ARG A 116 8.62 6.39 4.05
N GLU A 117 9.27 5.37 3.49
CA GLU A 117 10.64 5.49 2.97
C GLU A 117 10.75 6.43 1.77
N ILE A 118 9.80 6.38 0.84
CA ILE A 118 9.81 7.27 -0.32
C ILE A 118 9.47 8.71 0.09
N GLU A 119 8.57 8.91 1.05
CA GLU A 119 8.31 10.23 1.65
C GLU A 119 9.58 10.81 2.27
N ARG A 120 10.34 9.98 2.97
CA ARG A 120 11.65 10.37 3.52
C ARG A 120 12.65 10.73 2.42
N ALA A 121 12.70 9.98 1.32
CA ALA A 121 13.55 10.33 0.16
C ALA A 121 13.14 11.67 -0.47
N CYS A 122 11.82 11.93 -0.60
CA CYS A 122 11.29 13.22 -1.06
C CYS A 122 11.63 14.38 -0.11
N GLN A 123 11.70 14.16 1.20
CA GLN A 123 12.10 15.19 2.16
C GLN A 123 13.60 15.53 2.04
N LEU A 124 14.45 14.53 1.76
CA LEU A 124 15.90 14.72 1.59
C LEU A 124 16.25 15.34 0.24
N GLU A 125 15.51 15.01 -0.82
CA GLU A 125 15.70 15.55 -2.18
C GLU A 125 14.36 16.07 -2.76
N PRO A 126 13.86 17.25 -2.32
CA PRO A 126 12.54 17.76 -2.71
C PRO A 126 12.36 17.98 -4.22
N ASP A 127 13.42 18.33 -4.93
CA ASP A 127 13.39 18.63 -6.37
C ASP A 127 13.47 17.38 -7.24
N ASN A 128 13.65 16.20 -6.65
CA ASN A 128 13.76 14.95 -7.38
C ASN A 128 12.37 14.49 -7.88
N ARG A 129 12.11 14.71 -9.17
CA ARG A 129 10.86 14.32 -9.84
C ARG A 129 10.64 12.81 -9.84
N GLU A 130 11.70 12.01 -9.89
CA GLU A 130 11.62 10.55 -9.86
C GLU A 130 11.00 10.09 -8.54
N TYR A 131 11.43 10.66 -7.40
CA TYR A 131 10.90 10.27 -6.09
C TYR A 131 9.45 10.68 -5.91
N ARG A 132 9.06 11.84 -6.44
CA ARG A 132 7.64 12.24 -6.45
C ARG A 132 6.79 11.26 -7.26
N GLN A 133 7.29 10.78 -8.39
CA GLN A 133 6.57 9.77 -9.18
C GLN A 133 6.51 8.43 -8.43
N ARG A 134 7.64 7.95 -7.90
CA ARG A 134 7.68 6.72 -7.10
C ARG A 134 6.77 6.78 -5.88
N LEU A 135 6.59 7.96 -5.28
CA LEU A 135 5.67 8.15 -4.16
C LEU A 135 4.21 7.96 -4.57
N LYS A 136 3.83 8.48 -5.75
CA LYS A 136 2.50 8.25 -6.34
C LYS A 136 2.29 6.76 -6.59
N ASP A 137 3.24 6.13 -7.26
CA ASP A 137 3.19 4.70 -7.58
C ASP A 137 3.05 3.85 -6.30
N ALA A 138 3.85 4.13 -5.26
CA ALA A 138 3.78 3.41 -4.00
C ALA A 138 2.45 3.65 -3.25
N LYS A 139 1.90 4.87 -3.28
CA LYS A 139 0.58 5.17 -2.71
C LYS A 139 -0.54 4.47 -3.48
N LEU A 140 -0.39 4.32 -4.79
CA LEU A 140 -1.31 3.56 -5.62
C LEU A 140 -1.27 2.07 -5.28
N GLU A 141 -0.08 1.48 -5.15
CA GLU A 141 0.07 0.07 -4.73
C GLU A 141 -0.47 -0.18 -3.31
N LEU A 142 -0.25 0.75 -2.38
CA LEU A 142 -0.85 0.70 -1.05
C LEU A 142 -2.39 0.71 -1.11
N LYS A 143 -2.99 1.55 -1.96
CA LYS A 143 -4.45 1.57 -2.13
C LYS A 143 -4.96 0.28 -2.77
N LYS A 144 -4.22 -0.28 -3.73
CA LYS A 144 -4.55 -1.56 -4.35
C LYS A 144 -4.53 -2.71 -3.34
N SER A 145 -3.53 -2.76 -2.46
CA SER A 145 -3.42 -3.80 -1.43
C SER A 145 -4.51 -3.70 -0.36
N GLN A 146 -4.93 -2.47 -0.04
CA GLN A 146 -6.03 -2.20 0.90
C GLN A 146 -7.42 -2.27 0.26
N ARG A 147 -7.51 -2.54 -1.06
CA ARG A 147 -8.78 -2.55 -1.79
C ARG A 147 -9.67 -3.68 -1.29
N LYS A 148 -10.82 -3.28 -0.75
CA LYS A 148 -11.83 -4.22 -0.23
C LYS A 148 -12.43 -5.05 -1.37
N ASN A 149 -12.68 -6.33 -1.08
CA ASN A 149 -13.45 -7.19 -1.97
C ASN A 149 -14.94 -7.08 -1.62
N TYR A 150 -15.69 -6.23 -2.32
CA TYR A 150 -17.11 -5.96 -2.04
C TYR A 150 -18.00 -7.17 -2.23
N TYR A 151 -17.67 -8.06 -3.18
CA TYR A 151 -18.38 -9.32 -3.38
C TYR A 151 -18.26 -10.23 -2.16
N LYS A 152 -17.06 -10.31 -1.57
CA LYS A 152 -16.82 -11.06 -0.34
C LYS A 152 -17.54 -10.45 0.87
N ILE A 153 -17.61 -9.12 0.96
CA ILE A 153 -18.33 -8.42 2.05
C ILE A 153 -19.83 -8.72 2.02
N LEU A 154 -20.45 -8.71 0.84
CA LEU A 154 -21.88 -9.01 0.69
C LEU A 154 -22.20 -10.51 0.61
N GLU A 155 -21.19 -11.38 0.63
CA GLU A 155 -21.34 -12.84 0.46
C GLU A 155 -22.07 -13.20 -0.85
N VAL A 156 -21.74 -12.52 -1.95
CA VAL A 156 -22.32 -12.74 -3.29
C VAL A 156 -21.26 -13.13 -4.31
N ALA A 157 -21.69 -13.84 -5.35
CA ALA A 157 -20.83 -14.16 -6.48
C ALA A 157 -20.55 -12.92 -7.35
N LYS A 158 -19.48 -12.96 -8.16
CA LYS A 158 -19.07 -11.83 -9.00
C LYS A 158 -20.08 -11.53 -10.12
N ASP A 159 -20.74 -12.57 -10.60
CA ASP A 159 -21.80 -12.54 -11.62
C ASP A 159 -23.19 -12.25 -11.04
N ALA A 160 -23.31 -12.02 -9.73
CA ALA A 160 -24.59 -11.75 -9.09
C ALA A 160 -25.35 -10.58 -9.73
N ASP A 161 -26.65 -10.77 -9.87
CA ASP A 161 -27.55 -9.75 -10.42
C ASP A 161 -27.88 -8.66 -9.38
N GLU A 162 -28.46 -7.55 -9.85
CA GLU A 162 -28.82 -6.41 -8.98
C GLU A 162 -29.81 -6.83 -7.86
N GLY A 163 -30.72 -7.76 -8.17
CA GLY A 163 -31.70 -8.27 -7.21
C GLY A 163 -31.08 -9.11 -6.11
N GLU A 164 -30.08 -9.93 -6.43
CA GLU A 164 -29.28 -10.72 -5.51
C GLU A 164 -28.43 -9.83 -4.61
N VAL A 165 -27.75 -8.83 -5.18
CA VAL A 165 -26.99 -7.82 -4.42
C VAL A 165 -27.91 -7.08 -3.44
N LYS A 166 -29.11 -6.70 -3.89
CA LYS A 166 -30.15 -6.04 -3.07
C LYS A 166 -30.65 -6.92 -1.92
N LYS A 167 -30.89 -8.21 -2.18
CA LYS A 167 -31.29 -9.19 -1.15
C LYS A 167 -30.17 -9.45 -0.14
N ALA A 168 -28.93 -9.58 -0.62
CA ALA A 168 -27.75 -9.78 0.22
C ALA A 168 -27.52 -8.58 1.15
N TYR A 169 -27.64 -7.36 0.62
CA TYR A 169 -27.60 -6.13 1.42
C TYR A 169 -28.68 -6.11 2.52
N LYS A 170 -29.96 -6.43 2.21
CA LYS A 170 -31.03 -6.54 3.24
C LYS A 170 -30.60 -7.43 4.40
N ARG A 171 -30.12 -8.63 4.07
CA ARG A 171 -29.76 -9.66 5.04
C ARG A 171 -28.57 -9.23 5.88
N ALA A 172 -27.52 -8.70 5.24
CA ALA A 172 -26.30 -8.27 5.91
C ALA A 172 -26.53 -7.02 6.77
N ALA A 173 -27.23 -6.01 6.25
CA ALA A 173 -27.57 -4.79 6.98
C ALA A 173 -28.42 -5.09 8.23
N LEU A 174 -29.41 -5.98 8.12
CA LEU A 174 -30.22 -6.39 9.28
C LEU A 174 -29.42 -7.21 10.32
N LYS A 175 -28.33 -7.88 9.91
CA LYS A 175 -27.46 -8.65 10.82
C LYS A 175 -26.53 -7.74 11.62
N TYR A 176 -25.97 -6.70 10.97
CA TYR A 176 -25.00 -5.78 11.57
C TYR A 176 -25.59 -4.42 11.96
N HIS A 177 -26.92 -4.27 11.96
CA HIS A 177 -27.57 -3.04 12.37
C HIS A 177 -27.22 -2.67 13.83
N PRO A 178 -26.91 -1.39 14.14
CA PRO A 178 -26.51 -0.95 15.48
C PRO A 178 -27.46 -1.40 16.60
N ASP A 179 -28.77 -1.37 16.36
CA ASP A 179 -29.79 -1.80 17.34
C ASP A 179 -29.63 -3.25 17.82
N LYS A 180 -29.09 -4.15 16.99
CA LYS A 180 -28.86 -5.55 17.40
C LYS A 180 -27.65 -5.73 18.31
N TRP A 181 -26.72 -4.77 18.27
CA TRP A 181 -25.46 -4.80 19.01
C TRP A 181 -25.42 -3.74 20.11
N ALA A 182 -26.56 -3.11 20.42
CA ALA A 182 -26.66 -2.06 21.45
C ALA A 182 -26.26 -2.52 22.86
N ASN A 183 -26.39 -3.83 23.15
CA ASN A 183 -26.02 -4.43 24.44
C ASN A 183 -24.72 -5.25 24.38
N ALA A 184 -23.99 -5.21 23.26
CA ALA A 184 -22.73 -5.92 23.09
C ALA A 184 -21.58 -5.18 23.79
N THR A 185 -20.41 -5.83 23.87
CA THR A 185 -19.19 -5.15 24.33
C THR A 185 -18.80 -4.02 23.37
N ASP A 186 -18.05 -3.02 23.85
CA ASP A 186 -17.62 -1.89 23.02
C ASP A 186 -16.82 -2.36 21.78
N GLU A 187 -16.03 -3.43 21.93
CA GLU A 187 -15.25 -4.04 20.85
C GLU A 187 -16.14 -4.70 19.77
N GLU A 188 -17.16 -5.45 20.21
CA GLU A 188 -18.12 -6.10 19.30
C GLU A 188 -18.98 -5.05 18.57
N LYS A 189 -19.37 -3.99 19.27
CA LYS A 189 -20.11 -2.87 18.70
C LYS A 189 -19.29 -2.16 17.62
N GLU A 190 -18.02 -1.86 17.89
CA GLU A 190 -17.14 -1.23 16.89
C GLU A 190 -16.95 -2.14 15.67
N SER A 191 -16.81 -3.45 15.87
CA SER A 191 -16.71 -4.41 14.77
C SER A 191 -17.99 -4.46 13.92
N ALA A 192 -19.16 -4.46 14.56
CA ALA A 192 -20.45 -4.45 13.88
C ALA A 192 -20.68 -3.15 13.09
N GLU A 193 -20.32 -1.99 13.67
CA GLU A 193 -20.41 -0.68 12.99
C GLU A 193 -19.48 -0.62 11.76
N LYS A 194 -18.24 -1.11 11.89
CA LYS A 194 -17.31 -1.23 10.76
C LYS A 194 -17.86 -2.13 9.67
N ALA A 195 -18.37 -3.31 10.03
CA ALA A 195 -18.98 -4.23 9.07
C ALA A 195 -20.20 -3.60 8.37
N PHE A 196 -21.07 -2.89 9.11
CA PHE A 196 -22.23 -2.22 8.56
C PHE A 196 -21.84 -1.13 7.55
N LYS A 197 -20.80 -0.34 7.87
CA LYS A 197 -20.24 0.65 6.95
C LYS A 197 -19.71 0.01 5.66
N ASP A 198 -18.95 -1.08 5.79
CA ASP A 198 -18.39 -1.82 4.66
C ASP A 198 -19.49 -2.44 3.76
N ILE A 199 -20.57 -2.94 4.38
CA ILE A 199 -21.75 -3.47 3.68
C ILE A 199 -22.46 -2.36 2.88
N GLY A 200 -22.63 -1.18 3.47
CA GLY A 200 -23.21 -0.01 2.79
C GLY A 200 -22.37 0.44 1.60
N GLU A 201 -21.05 0.54 1.80
CA GLU A 201 -20.08 0.88 0.76
C GLU A 201 -20.15 -0.13 -0.40
N ALA A 202 -20.09 -1.43 -0.09
CA ALA A 202 -20.17 -2.51 -1.06
C ALA A 202 -21.46 -2.46 -1.88
N TYR A 203 -22.61 -2.23 -1.24
CA TYR A 203 -23.88 -2.09 -1.95
C TYR A 203 -23.90 -0.87 -2.86
N SER A 204 -23.38 0.29 -2.42
CA SER A 204 -23.37 1.52 -3.21
C SER A 204 -22.57 1.41 -4.52
N VAL A 205 -21.56 0.51 -4.55
CA VAL A 205 -20.73 0.23 -5.72
C VAL A 205 -21.34 -0.87 -6.59
N LEU A 206 -21.82 -1.96 -5.98
CA LEU A 206 -22.31 -3.13 -6.72
C LEU A 206 -23.75 -3.00 -7.24
N SER A 207 -24.57 -2.12 -6.66
CA SER A 207 -25.95 -1.87 -7.10
C SER A 207 -26.05 -1.01 -8.36
N ASP A 208 -25.06 -0.15 -8.60
CA ASP A 208 -25.01 0.71 -9.79
C ASP A 208 -24.21 0.03 -10.91
N PRO A 209 -24.80 -0.24 -12.09
CA PRO A 209 -24.11 -0.92 -13.19
C PRO A 209 -22.82 -0.22 -13.67
N GLN A 210 -22.77 1.12 -13.64
CA GLN A 210 -21.59 1.87 -14.05
C GLN A 210 -20.49 1.77 -12.99
N LYS A 211 -20.84 1.86 -11.70
CA LYS A 211 -19.86 1.70 -10.61
C LYS A 211 -19.37 0.26 -10.52
N LYS A 212 -20.26 -0.74 -10.65
CA LYS A 212 -19.90 -2.16 -10.73
C LYS A 212 -18.90 -2.40 -11.86
N ARG A 213 -19.16 -1.87 -13.06
CA ARG A 213 -18.23 -1.97 -14.19
C ARG A 213 -16.88 -1.31 -13.90
N ARG A 214 -16.84 -0.11 -13.30
CA ARG A 214 -15.58 0.57 -12.94
C ARG A 214 -14.78 -0.23 -11.90
N TYR A 215 -15.47 -0.75 -10.89
CA TYR A 215 -14.88 -1.64 -9.89
C TYR A 215 -14.35 -2.93 -10.53
N ASP A 216 -15.13 -3.60 -11.37
CA ASP A 216 -14.67 -4.82 -12.04
C ASP A 216 -13.48 -4.59 -12.98
N ALA A 217 -13.37 -3.38 -13.55
CA ALA A 217 -12.24 -2.94 -14.37
C ALA A 217 -11.03 -2.43 -13.57
N GLY A 218 -11.14 -2.25 -12.25
CA GLY A 218 -10.09 -1.68 -11.39
C GLY A 218 -9.86 -0.17 -11.57
N GLN A 219 -10.80 0.51 -12.24
CA GLN A 219 -10.73 1.95 -12.56
C GLN A 219 -11.21 2.84 -11.40
N ASP A 220 -11.76 2.25 -10.34
CA ASP A 220 -12.09 2.92 -9.08
C ASP A 220 -10.85 3.49 -8.36
N ILE A 221 -9.66 2.97 -8.68
CA ILE A 221 -8.41 3.34 -8.02
C ILE A 221 -7.73 4.55 -8.72
N GLU A 222 -7.90 4.69 -10.04
CA GLU A 222 -7.22 5.70 -10.86
C GLU A 222 -7.84 7.11 -10.74
N GLU A 223 -9.14 7.20 -10.46
CA GLU A 223 -9.89 8.47 -10.33
C GLU A 223 -9.42 9.33 -9.13
N ILE A 224 -8.56 8.79 -8.26
CA ILE A 224 -8.07 9.47 -7.05
C ILE A 224 -6.83 10.36 -7.32
N GLU A 225 -6.08 10.16 -8.41
CA GLU A 225 -4.85 10.94 -8.70
C GLU A 225 -4.99 12.00 -9.81
N GLY A 226 -6.09 11.98 -10.57
CA GLY A 226 -6.39 12.99 -11.58
C GLY A 226 -6.89 14.29 -10.95
N GLY A 227 -5.97 15.17 -10.54
CA GLY A 227 -6.29 16.55 -10.15
C GLY A 227 -6.94 17.34 -11.30
N GLY A 228 -8.25 17.18 -11.46
CA GLY A 228 -9.08 17.89 -12.42
C GLY A 228 -10.54 17.45 -12.27
N CYS A 229 -11.36 18.28 -11.62
CA CYS A 229 -12.79 18.05 -11.34
C CYS A 229 -13.12 16.80 -10.48
N GLY A 230 -12.81 16.85 -9.18
CA GLY A 230 -13.28 15.85 -8.19
C GLY A 230 -14.31 16.39 -7.19
N GLY A 231 -14.98 17.50 -7.52
CA GLY A 231 -16.12 17.99 -6.75
C GLY A 231 -17.39 17.23 -7.15
N GLY A 232 -17.87 16.36 -6.27
CA GLY A 232 -19.07 15.51 -6.48
C GLY A 232 -18.69 14.25 -7.26
N CYS A 233 -18.58 13.07 -6.65
CA CYS A 233 -19.73 12.20 -6.38
C CYS A 233 -19.49 11.26 -5.18
N HIS A 234 -18.70 11.66 -4.17
CA HIS A 234 -18.90 11.15 -2.82
C HIS A 234 -20.21 11.76 -2.27
N ALA A 235 -21.34 11.37 -2.85
CA ALA A 235 -22.52 11.23 -2.02
C ALA A 235 -22.20 10.01 -1.15
N GLU A 236 -21.48 10.23 -0.05
CA GLU A 236 -21.52 9.33 1.10
C GLU A 236 -22.99 9.32 1.55
N MET A 237 -23.81 8.52 0.85
CA MET A 237 -25.12 8.17 1.36
C MET A 237 -24.84 7.38 2.64
N ASP A 238 -25.17 8.00 3.76
CA ASP A 238 -25.06 7.41 5.08
C ASP A 238 -25.66 5.99 5.02
N PRO A 239 -24.91 4.94 5.40
CA PRO A 239 -25.41 3.56 5.42
C PRO A 239 -26.76 3.42 6.13
N ASN A 240 -27.02 4.25 7.15
CA ASN A 240 -28.31 4.31 7.83
C ASN A 240 -29.41 4.92 6.96
N GLN A 241 -29.12 5.94 6.16
CA GLN A 241 -30.09 6.51 5.20
C GLN A 241 -30.41 5.52 4.08
N ILE A 242 -29.42 4.80 3.56
CA ILE A 242 -29.64 3.74 2.55
C ILE A 242 -30.55 2.66 3.13
N PHE A 243 -30.30 2.24 4.38
CA PHE A 243 -31.12 1.25 5.06
C PHE A 243 -32.55 1.73 5.31
N GLN A 244 -32.73 2.97 5.80
CA GLN A 244 -34.04 3.56 6.06
C GLN A 244 -34.87 3.75 4.78
N MET A 245 -34.27 4.25 3.70
CA MET A 245 -34.95 4.39 2.39
C MET A 245 -35.53 3.05 1.93
N PHE A 246 -34.87 1.96 2.29
CA PHE A 246 -35.18 0.64 1.81
C PHE A 246 -36.13 -0.17 2.70
N MET A 247 -36.10 0.08 4.02
CA MET A 247 -37.09 -0.48 4.95
C MET A 247 -38.44 0.24 4.82
N ASN A 248 -38.44 1.55 4.52
CA ASN A 248 -39.69 2.29 4.27
C ASN A 248 -40.34 1.96 2.92
N GLN A 249 -39.58 1.56 1.89
CA GLN A 249 -40.15 1.20 0.58
C GLN A 249 -40.83 -0.19 0.59
N GLY A 250 -40.72 -0.96 1.68
CA GLY A 250 -41.36 -2.27 1.86
C GLY A 250 -42.70 -2.26 2.60
N ALA A 251 -43.22 -1.09 3.01
CA ALA A 251 -44.43 -0.99 3.84
C ALA A 251 -45.72 -0.58 3.09
N PHE A 252 -45.70 -0.49 1.75
CA PHE A 252 -46.89 -0.17 0.94
C PHE A 252 -46.98 -1.07 -0.29
N GLY A 253 -47.67 -2.20 -0.14
CA GLY A 253 -47.82 -3.18 -1.23
C GLY A 253 -48.75 -4.33 -0.88
N GLY A 254 -49.96 -4.04 -0.40
CA GLY A 254 -51.00 -5.03 -0.14
C GLY A 254 -52.36 -4.48 -0.58
N GLY A 255 -52.71 -4.67 -1.86
CA GLY A 255 -54.03 -4.34 -2.39
C GLY A 255 -55.08 -5.36 -1.96
N GLY A 256 -56.25 -4.86 -1.57
CA GLY A 256 -57.49 -5.63 -1.44
C GLY A 256 -58.62 -4.83 -2.06
N GLY A 257 -59.10 -5.26 -3.23
CA GLY A 257 -60.24 -4.67 -3.93
C GLY A 257 -61.56 -5.41 -3.66
N GLY A 258 -62.67 -4.76 -4.03
CA GLY A 258 -64.05 -5.29 -4.03
C GLY A 258 -64.93 -4.58 -2.99
N GLY A 259 -66.06 -3.93 -3.28
CA GLY A 259 -66.93 -3.91 -4.46
C GLY A 259 -67.99 -2.78 -4.35
N PRO A 260 -69.04 -2.79 -5.20
CA PRO A 260 -69.75 -1.60 -5.65
C PRO A 260 -71.11 -1.38 -4.96
N GLY A 261 -71.59 -0.13 -4.88
CA GLY A 261 -73.01 0.12 -4.59
C GLY A 261 -73.36 1.52 -4.11
N GLY A 262 -73.93 2.32 -5.02
CA GLY A 262 -75.15 3.12 -4.85
C GLY A 262 -75.37 4.00 -3.61
N GLY A 263 -75.70 5.28 -3.88
CA GLY A 263 -76.81 5.93 -3.17
C GLY A 263 -76.49 7.21 -2.40
N MET A 264 -76.92 8.32 -2.98
CA MET A 264 -77.65 9.42 -2.34
C MET A 264 -77.06 10.16 -1.11
N HIS A 265 -76.68 11.41 -1.40
CA HIS A 265 -77.26 12.64 -0.86
C HIS A 265 -77.04 13.10 0.61
N PHE A 266 -76.70 14.40 0.63
CA PHE A 266 -77.01 15.47 1.58
C PHE A 266 -76.10 15.73 2.80
N ARG A 267 -75.44 16.88 2.66
CA ARG A 267 -74.93 17.85 3.63
C ARG A 267 -75.92 18.12 4.77
N PHE A 268 -75.43 18.27 6.00
CA PHE A 268 -75.68 19.46 6.82
C PHE A 268 -74.58 19.59 7.89
N GLN A 269 -74.47 20.83 8.39
CA GLN A 269 -73.50 21.39 9.33
C GLN A 269 -73.42 20.65 10.67
#